data_AF-A0A838PFH5-F1
#
_entry.id   AF-A0A838PFH5-F1
#
_cell.length_a   1.000
_cell.length_b   1.000
_cell.length_c   1.000
_cell.angle_alpha   90.00
_cell.angle_beta   90.00
_cell.angle_gamma   90.00
#
_symmetry.space_group_name_H-M   'P 1'
#
loop_
_entity.id
_entity.type
_entity.pdbx_description
1 polymer ?
#
loop_
_entity_poly.entity_id
_entity_poly.type
_entity_poly.pdbx_seq_one_letter_code
_entity_poly.pdbx_strand_id
1 'polypeptide(L)'
;MKTRNRITNWLSSVALAVAMISLWAVWPISRVEAIGDPTDGKYGLGLARGQTARLTVINSGEERGFVVDWKFLDNEGRPLAQSHGPVEMLPGQMQSFDLDGDALNSSRDRFGRIQFRAKVDGRGQRRDLNHNFQILVEIFDNDTGKTTATIYSSPESD
;
A
#
# COMPACT_ATOMS: atom_id res chain seq x y z
N MET A 1 -63.89 -3.57 31.32
CA MET A 1 -62.59 -4.24 31.58
C MET A 1 -62.10 -4.89 30.28
N LYS A 2 -60.79 -4.78 29.98
CA LYS A 2 -59.99 -5.33 28.85
C LYS A 2 -59.60 -4.39 27.71
N THR A 3 -58.64 -3.52 28.02
CA THR A 3 -57.63 -2.96 27.11
C THR A 3 -56.31 -3.71 27.30
N ARG A 4 -56.02 -4.69 26.44
CA ARG A 4 -54.75 -5.46 26.29
C ARG A 4 -54.77 -5.97 24.84
N ASN A 5 -53.79 -5.89 23.94
CA ASN A 5 -52.35 -5.65 24.00
C ASN A 5 -51.91 -5.23 22.58
N ARG A 6 -51.96 -3.94 22.21
CA ARG A 6 -51.39 -3.46 20.92
C ARG A 6 -49.89 -3.14 21.00
N ILE A 7 -49.31 -3.15 22.20
CA ILE A 7 -47.94 -2.70 22.48
C ILE A 7 -46.90 -3.80 22.20
N THR A 8 -47.28 -5.08 22.28
CA THR A 8 -46.36 -6.21 22.08
C THR A 8 -45.91 -6.42 20.63
N ASN A 9 -46.61 -5.86 19.63
CA ASN A 9 -46.24 -6.03 18.22
C ASN A 9 -45.21 -5.01 17.73
N TRP A 10 -45.00 -3.91 18.46
CA TRP A 10 -44.04 -2.86 18.07
C TRP A 10 -42.61 -3.14 18.54
N LEU A 11 -42.44 -3.82 19.68
CA LEU A 11 -41.12 -4.14 20.23
C LEU A 11 -40.39 -5.22 19.43
N SER A 12 -41.11 -6.17 18.84
CA SER A 12 -40.55 -7.22 17.98
C SER A 12 -40.09 -6.70 16.62
N SER A 13 -40.71 -5.63 16.11
CA SER A 13 -40.31 -5.01 14.83
C SER A 13 -38.99 -4.23 14.94
N VAL A 14 -38.74 -3.57 16.08
CA VAL A 14 -37.51 -2.79 16.31
C VAL A 14 -36.30 -3.71 16.52
N ALA A 15 -36.47 -4.85 17.20
CA ALA A 15 -35.39 -5.81 17.41
C ALA A 15 -34.90 -6.46 16.09
N LEU A 16 -35.80 -6.68 15.12
CA LEU A 16 -35.44 -7.24 13.82
C LEU A 16 -34.72 -6.23 12.90
N ALA A 17 -35.04 -4.94 13.01
CA ALA A 17 -34.41 -3.89 12.22
C ALA A 17 -32.94 -3.65 12.62
N VAL A 18 -32.61 -3.78 13.92
CA VAL A 18 -31.22 -3.64 14.40
C VAL A 18 -30.36 -4.84 13.95
N ALA A 19 -30.92 -6.05 13.90
CA ALA A 19 -30.20 -7.24 13.45
C ALA A 19 -29.89 -7.23 11.93
N MET A 20 -30.74 -6.61 11.10
CA MET A 20 -30.47 -6.50 9.66
C MET A 20 -29.44 -5.41 9.30
N ILE A 21 -29.28 -4.37 10.13
CA ILE A 21 -28.24 -3.34 9.89
C ILE A 21 -26.84 -3.88 10.18
N SER A 22 -26.70 -4.82 11.13
CA SER A 22 -25.40 -5.43 11.46
C SER A 22 -24.84 -6.39 10.41
N LEU A 23 -25.65 -6.91 9.46
CA LEU A 23 -25.15 -7.85 8.45
C LEU A 23 -24.46 -7.19 7.25
N TRP A 24 -24.66 -5.89 7.01
CA TRP A 24 -23.97 -5.18 5.93
C TRP A 24 -22.61 -4.62 6.33
N ALA A 25 -22.30 -4.58 7.63
CA ALA A 25 -21.04 -4.04 8.15
C ALA A 25 -19.87 -5.04 8.14
N VAL A 26 -20.12 -6.32 7.80
CA VAL A 26 -19.12 -7.39 7.88
C VAL A 26 -19.00 -8.16 6.57
N TRP A 27 -19.18 -7.51 5.41
CA TRP A 27 -18.61 -8.11 4.21
C TRP A 27 -17.11 -7.90 4.27
N PRO A 28 -16.29 -8.96 4.48
CA PRO A 28 -14.87 -8.83 4.24
C PRO A 28 -14.76 -8.49 2.76
N ILE A 29 -14.38 -7.24 2.46
CA ILE A 29 -13.87 -6.90 1.15
C ILE A 29 -12.62 -7.75 1.02
N SER A 30 -12.77 -8.93 0.42
CA SER A 30 -11.67 -9.77 -0.03
C SER A 30 -10.90 -8.93 -1.04
N ARG A 31 -9.85 -8.26 -0.57
CA ARG A 31 -8.95 -7.53 -1.45
C ARG A 31 -8.18 -8.58 -2.22
N VAL A 32 -8.30 -8.51 -3.55
CA VAL A 32 -7.46 -9.30 -4.46
C VAL A 32 -6.04 -8.81 -4.27
N GLU A 33 -5.14 -9.72 -3.89
CA GLU A 33 -3.70 -9.50 -3.91
C GLU A 33 -3.25 -9.44 -5.36
N ALA A 34 -2.98 -8.23 -5.86
CA ALA A 34 -2.24 -8.08 -7.10
C ALA A 34 -0.75 -8.19 -6.76
N ILE A 35 -0.18 -9.38 -6.93
CA ILE A 35 1.28 -9.57 -7.00
C ILE A 35 1.70 -9.12 -8.39
N GLY A 36 1.92 -7.83 -8.55
CA GLY A 36 2.46 -7.26 -9.79
C GLY A 36 3.86 -6.78 -9.53
N ASP A 37 4.82 -7.23 -10.33
CA ASP A 37 6.19 -6.72 -10.33
C ASP A 37 6.19 -5.26 -10.80
N PRO A 38 6.50 -4.27 -9.93
CA PRO A 38 6.49 -2.85 -10.27
C PRO A 38 7.65 -2.50 -11.19
N THR A 39 8.65 -3.39 -11.31
CA THR A 39 9.78 -3.21 -12.24
C THR A 39 9.39 -3.52 -13.67
N ASP A 40 8.39 -4.38 -13.90
CA ASP A 40 7.83 -4.65 -15.24
C ASP A 40 6.99 -3.48 -15.78
N GLY A 41 6.82 -2.39 -15.00
CA GLY A 41 6.16 -1.15 -15.43
C GLY A 41 4.68 -1.28 -15.80
N LYS A 42 4.12 -2.50 -15.76
CA LYS A 42 2.77 -2.86 -16.22
C LYS A 42 1.75 -2.99 -15.08
N TYR A 43 2.21 -3.13 -13.83
CA TYR A 43 1.32 -3.34 -12.69
C TYR A 43 1.39 -2.15 -11.72
N GLY A 44 0.31 -1.38 -11.66
CA GLY A 44 0.13 -0.29 -10.68
C GLY A 44 -0.47 -0.82 -9.37
N LEU A 45 0.03 -0.33 -8.25
CA LEU A 45 -0.56 -0.49 -6.93
C LEU A 45 -1.59 0.64 -6.69
N GLY A 46 -2.67 0.34 -5.97
CA GLY A 46 -3.72 1.31 -5.68
C GLY A 46 -3.69 1.81 -4.23
N LEU A 47 -3.52 3.12 -4.04
CA LEU A 47 -3.51 3.80 -2.74
C LEU A 47 -4.82 4.56 -2.49
N ALA A 48 -5.61 4.14 -1.49
CA ALA A 48 -6.82 4.84 -1.10
C ALA A 48 -6.54 6.02 -0.13
N ARG A 49 -7.57 6.79 0.21
CA ARG A 49 -7.52 7.74 1.34
C ARG A 49 -7.40 6.99 2.67
N GLY A 50 -6.78 7.62 3.66
CA GLY A 50 -6.50 7.01 4.97
C GLY A 50 -5.51 5.85 4.89
N GLN A 51 -4.75 5.72 3.80
CA GLN A 51 -3.74 4.69 3.62
C GLN A 51 -2.38 5.32 3.35
N THR A 52 -1.32 4.62 3.76
CA THR A 52 0.07 4.95 3.44
C THR A 52 0.70 3.80 2.69
N ALA A 53 1.41 4.09 1.60
CA ALA A 53 2.31 3.14 0.97
C ALA A 53 3.71 3.35 1.52
N ARG A 54 4.38 2.28 1.95
CA ARG A 54 5.77 2.30 2.39
C ARG A 54 6.63 1.46 1.45
N LEU A 55 7.64 2.12 0.90
CA LEU A 55 8.72 1.50 0.15
C LEU A 55 9.88 1.24 1.12
N THR A 56 10.27 -0.01 1.27
CA THR A 56 11.40 -0.40 2.09
C THR A 56 12.50 -0.95 1.21
N VAL A 57 13.71 -0.42 1.35
CA VAL A 57 14.93 -0.87 0.67
C VAL A 57 15.85 -1.50 1.71
N ILE A 58 16.36 -2.69 1.41
CA ILE A 58 17.21 -3.47 2.31
C ILE A 58 18.52 -3.75 1.59
N ASN A 59 19.65 -3.37 2.17
CA ASN A 59 20.95 -3.88 1.75
C ASN A 59 21.12 -5.30 2.32
N SER A 60 20.84 -6.31 1.48
CA SER A 60 20.82 -7.72 1.86
C SER A 60 22.15 -8.45 1.65
N GLY A 61 23.15 -7.81 1.04
CA GLY A 61 24.42 -8.48 0.75
C GLY A 61 25.56 -7.64 0.18
N GLU A 62 25.40 -6.33 0.03
CA GLU A 62 26.48 -5.47 -0.48
C GLU A 62 27.37 -4.98 0.65
N GLU A 63 28.57 -5.56 0.75
CA GLU A 63 29.54 -5.26 1.81
C GLU A 63 30.13 -3.84 1.74
N ARG A 64 30.13 -3.20 0.56
CA ARG A 64 30.65 -1.83 0.40
C ARG A 64 29.58 -0.76 0.63
N GLY A 65 28.33 -1.18 0.84
CA GLY A 65 27.18 -0.31 0.71
C GLY A 65 26.91 0.13 -0.72
N PHE A 66 25.74 0.73 -0.94
CA PHE A 66 25.35 1.31 -2.22
C PHE A 66 24.58 2.60 -2.00
N VAL A 67 24.35 3.34 -3.07
CA VAL A 67 23.55 4.56 -3.04
C VAL A 67 22.28 4.33 -3.84
N VAL A 68 21.13 4.76 -3.33
CA VAL A 68 19.85 4.69 -4.06
C VAL A 68 19.22 6.04 -4.26
N ASP A 69 18.57 6.20 -5.41
CA ASP A 69 17.47 7.14 -5.57
C ASP A 69 16.15 6.37 -5.54
N TRP A 70 15.09 6.99 -5.03
CA TRP A 70 13.77 6.38 -5.00
C TRP A 70 12.68 7.35 -5.46
N LYS A 71 11.62 6.79 -6.04
CA LYS A 71 10.45 7.53 -6.51
C LYS A 71 9.18 6.72 -6.35
N PHE A 72 8.10 7.38 -5.98
CA PHE A 72 6.75 6.94 -6.28
C PHE A 72 6.27 7.69 -7.51
N LEU A 73 5.77 6.96 -8.51
CA LEU A 73 5.33 7.51 -9.79
C LEU A 73 3.85 7.19 -9.99
N ASP A 74 3.09 8.10 -10.59
CA ASP A 74 1.73 7.82 -11.05
C ASP A 74 1.72 6.99 -12.36
N ASN A 75 0.52 6.68 -12.86
CA ASN A 75 0.34 5.94 -14.12
C ASN A 75 0.91 6.65 -15.36
N GLU A 76 1.12 7.96 -15.29
CA GLU A 76 1.69 8.77 -16.36
C GLU A 76 3.22 8.92 -16.20
N GLY A 77 3.79 8.31 -15.16
CA GLY A 77 5.20 8.38 -14.83
C GLY A 77 5.62 9.67 -14.14
N ARG A 78 4.68 10.50 -13.68
CA ARG A 78 4.97 11.73 -12.93
C ARG A 78 5.27 11.38 -11.47
N PRO A 79 6.24 12.06 -10.83
CA PRO A 79 6.56 11.79 -9.44
C PRO A 79 5.45 12.26 -8.50
N LEU A 80 5.00 11.35 -7.63
CA LEU A 80 4.14 11.63 -6.48
C LEU A 80 4.98 11.99 -5.25
N ALA A 81 6.11 11.32 -5.07
CA ALA A 81 7.14 11.63 -4.09
C ALA A 81 8.49 11.05 -4.56
N GLN A 82 9.60 11.63 -4.11
CA GLN A 82 10.94 11.18 -4.48
C GLN A 82 11.99 11.58 -3.45
N SER A 83 13.17 10.95 -3.55
CA SER A 83 14.33 11.37 -2.77
C SER A 83 14.74 12.82 -3.06
N HIS A 84 15.16 13.55 -2.03
CA HIS A 84 15.74 14.90 -2.16
C HIS A 84 17.21 14.87 -2.59
N GLY A 85 17.83 13.70 -2.52
CA GLY A 85 19.20 13.42 -2.90
C GLY A 85 19.47 11.92 -2.79
N PRO A 86 20.68 11.49 -3.17
CA PRO A 86 21.06 10.09 -3.08
C PRO A 86 21.07 9.62 -1.62
N VAL A 87 20.60 8.40 -1.38
CA VAL A 87 20.52 7.79 -0.05
C VAL A 87 21.56 6.68 0.05
N GLU A 88 22.51 6.82 0.97
CA GLU A 88 23.53 5.80 1.24
C GLU A 88 22.96 4.67 2.10
N MET A 89 23.22 3.43 1.69
CA MET A 89 22.75 2.19 2.31
C MET A 89 23.95 1.33 2.68
N LEU A 90 24.34 1.34 3.95
CA LEU A 90 25.44 0.51 4.47
C LEU A 90 25.04 -0.97 4.57
N PRO A 91 26.00 -1.91 4.71
CA PRO A 91 25.72 -3.34 4.84
C PRO A 91 24.72 -3.63 5.96
N GLY A 92 23.68 -4.41 5.64
CA GLY A 92 22.63 -4.79 6.59
C GLY A 92 21.66 -3.68 6.97
N GLN A 93 21.79 -2.47 6.40
CA GLN A 93 20.83 -1.40 6.64
C GLN A 93 19.54 -1.61 5.86
N MET A 94 18.46 -1.13 6.49
CA MET A 94 17.14 -1.03 5.90
C MET A 94 16.65 0.40 6.06
N GLN A 95 16.02 0.93 5.02
CA GLN A 95 15.40 2.24 5.05
C GLN A 95 14.03 2.21 4.39
N SER A 96 13.10 2.96 4.97
CA SER A 96 11.72 3.04 4.52
C SER A 96 11.35 4.46 4.10
N PHE A 97 10.50 4.57 3.09
CA PHE A 97 10.02 5.81 2.50
C PHE A 97 8.52 5.74 2.32
N ASP A 98 7.81 6.74 2.83
CA ASP A 98 6.36 6.72 2.94
C ASP A 98 5.70 7.67 1.93
N LEU A 99 4.58 7.22 1.39
CA LEU A 99 3.67 7.97 0.55
C LEU A 99 2.30 7.98 1.23
N ASP A 100 1.98 9.10 1.89
CA ASP A 100 0.68 9.31 2.50
C ASP A 100 -0.38 9.61 1.43
N GLY A 101 -1.38 8.74 1.34
CA GLY A 101 -2.47 8.88 0.40
C GLY A 101 -3.30 10.14 0.61
N ASP A 102 -3.38 10.69 1.82
CA ASP A 102 -4.18 11.88 2.11
C ASP A 102 -3.44 13.18 1.79
N ALA A 103 -2.11 13.15 1.82
CA ALA A 103 -1.26 14.28 1.41
C ALA A 103 -1.25 14.51 -0.12
N LEU A 104 -1.71 13.55 -0.92
CA LEU A 104 -1.65 13.62 -2.37
C LEU A 104 -2.85 14.33 -2.99
N ASN A 105 -2.56 15.42 -3.70
CA ASN A 105 -3.52 16.11 -4.57
C ASN A 105 -3.47 15.57 -6.01
N SER A 106 -3.64 14.27 -6.17
CA SER A 106 -3.61 13.58 -7.48
C SER A 106 -4.99 13.06 -7.86
N SER A 107 -5.22 12.87 -9.17
CA SER A 107 -6.47 12.29 -9.67
C SER A 107 -6.64 10.86 -9.15
N ARG A 108 -7.85 10.57 -8.66
CA ARG A 108 -8.23 9.23 -8.21
C ARG A 108 -9.09 8.55 -9.26
N ASP A 109 -8.98 7.23 -9.35
CA ASP A 109 -9.85 6.43 -10.20
C ASP A 109 -11.31 6.39 -9.66
N ARG A 110 -12.19 5.71 -10.39
CA ARG A 110 -13.60 5.54 -10.01
C ARG A 110 -13.83 4.86 -8.66
N PHE A 111 -12.80 4.24 -8.08
CA PHE A 111 -12.83 3.57 -6.78
C PHE A 111 -12.15 4.40 -5.69
N GLY A 112 -11.76 5.65 -5.98
CA GLY A 112 -11.13 6.56 -5.03
C GLY A 112 -9.65 6.28 -4.79
N ARG A 113 -8.96 5.53 -5.67
CA ARG A 113 -7.56 5.16 -5.50
C ARG A 113 -6.64 5.93 -6.44
N ILE A 114 -5.46 6.30 -5.94
CA ILE A 114 -4.35 6.75 -6.76
C ILE A 114 -3.58 5.51 -7.20
N GLN A 115 -3.41 5.35 -8.50
CA GLN A 115 -2.60 4.26 -9.05
C GLN A 115 -1.15 4.72 -9.13
N PHE A 116 -0.24 3.93 -8.57
CA PHE A 116 1.17 4.28 -8.46
C PHE A 116 2.10 3.09 -8.65
N ARG A 117 3.37 3.36 -8.92
CA ARG A 117 4.48 2.40 -8.88
C ARG A 117 5.64 2.95 -8.06
N ALA A 118 6.34 2.10 -7.35
CA ALA A 118 7.59 2.46 -6.68
C ALA A 118 8.77 2.09 -7.58
N LYS A 119 9.77 2.97 -7.63
CA LYS A 119 11.01 2.77 -8.38
C LYS A 119 12.20 3.07 -7.47
N VAL A 120 13.19 2.19 -7.51
CA VAL A 120 14.49 2.37 -6.85
C VAL A 120 15.57 2.26 -7.93
N ASP A 121 16.40 3.29 -8.03
CA ASP A 121 17.55 3.32 -8.92
C ASP A 121 18.82 3.23 -8.06
N GLY A 122 19.49 2.08 -8.10
CA GLY A 122 20.77 1.88 -7.42
C GLY A 122 21.94 2.46 -8.20
N ARG A 123 22.90 3.06 -7.51
CA ARG A 123 24.19 3.55 -8.02
C ARG A 123 25.31 2.79 -7.30
N GLY A 124 26.12 2.06 -8.07
CA GLY A 124 27.16 1.15 -7.59
C GLY A 124 27.84 0.40 -8.75
N GLN A 125 28.79 -0.50 -8.47
CA GLN A 125 29.34 -1.36 -9.53
C GLN A 125 28.20 -2.26 -10.08
N ARG A 126 28.02 -2.24 -11.40
CA ARG A 126 26.84 -2.79 -12.10
C ARG A 126 26.57 -4.28 -11.85
N ARG A 127 27.57 -5.03 -11.36
CA ARG A 127 27.45 -6.46 -11.02
C ARG A 127 26.81 -6.71 -9.66
N ASP A 128 26.81 -5.71 -8.79
CA ASP A 128 26.44 -5.85 -7.38
C ASP A 128 24.96 -5.48 -7.13
N LEU A 129 24.40 -4.58 -7.95
CA LEU A 129 23.07 -4.02 -7.69
C LEU A 129 21.91 -5.01 -7.95
N ASN A 130 22.06 -5.96 -8.89
CA ASN A 130 20.93 -6.83 -9.25
C ASN A 130 20.60 -7.89 -8.20
N HIS A 131 21.49 -8.17 -7.25
CA HIS A 131 21.32 -9.26 -6.26
C HIS A 131 21.55 -8.82 -4.81
N ASN A 132 22.11 -7.63 -4.57
CA ASN A 132 22.57 -7.25 -3.23
C ASN A 132 21.59 -6.35 -2.47
N PHE A 133 20.44 -6.00 -3.05
CA PHE A 133 19.37 -5.32 -2.32
C PHE A 133 17.97 -5.85 -2.63
N GLN A 134 17.09 -5.76 -1.65
CA GLN A 134 15.69 -6.17 -1.73
C GLN A 134 14.78 -4.95 -1.59
N ILE A 135 13.60 -5.04 -2.22
CA ILE A 135 12.59 -3.99 -2.18
C ILE A 135 11.28 -4.58 -1.67
N LEU A 136 10.65 -3.92 -0.72
CA LEU A 136 9.33 -4.27 -0.24
C LEU A 136 8.42 -3.05 -0.42
N VAL A 137 7.23 -3.24 -0.99
CA VAL A 137 6.19 -2.22 -0.92
C VAL A 137 5.02 -2.76 -0.12
N GLU A 138 4.69 -2.07 0.95
CA GLU A 138 3.49 -2.35 1.73
C GLU A 138 2.52 -1.18 1.64
N ILE A 139 1.23 -1.49 1.69
CA ILE A 139 0.16 -0.50 1.85
C ILE A 139 -0.54 -0.82 3.15
N PHE A 140 -0.61 0.14 4.06
CA PHE A 140 -1.28 -0.03 5.33
C PHE A 140 -2.35 1.03 5.55
N ASP A 141 -3.39 0.61 6.25
CA ASP A 141 -4.48 1.47 6.71
C ASP A 141 -4.03 2.26 7.94
N ASN A 142 -4.16 3.58 7.90
CA ASN A 142 -3.60 4.47 8.93
C ASN A 142 -4.33 4.34 10.27
N ASP A 143 -5.62 3.98 10.26
CA ASP A 143 -6.44 3.87 11.47
C ASP A 143 -6.25 2.52 12.17
N THR A 144 -6.18 1.44 11.39
CA THR A 144 -6.15 0.06 11.90
C THR A 144 -4.77 -0.57 11.91
N GLY A 145 -3.80 0.02 11.20
CA GLY A 145 -2.49 -0.58 10.96
C GLY A 145 -2.52 -1.84 10.08
N LYS A 146 -3.70 -2.21 9.53
CA LYS A 146 -3.83 -3.42 8.71
C LYS A 146 -3.05 -3.24 7.42
N THR A 147 -2.15 -4.18 7.15
CA THR A 147 -1.27 -4.13 5.99
C THR A 147 -1.72 -5.06 4.87
N THR A 148 -1.35 -4.70 3.64
CA THR A 148 -1.26 -5.57 2.48
C THR A 148 0.14 -5.36 1.93
N ALA A 149 0.97 -6.40 1.95
CA ALA A 149 2.36 -6.30 1.57
C ALA A 149 2.61 -7.06 0.27
N THR A 150 3.39 -6.46 -0.63
CA THR A 150 3.91 -7.12 -1.82
C THR A 150 5.43 -7.08 -1.78
N ILE A 151 6.04 -8.27 -1.63
CA ILE A 151 7.50 -8.43 -1.58
C ILE A 151 8.05 -8.45 -3.03
N TYR A 152 9.12 -7.69 -3.27
CA TYR A 152 9.83 -7.66 -4.56
C TYR A 152 11.30 -8.07 -4.39
N SER A 153 11.73 -9.08 -5.13
CA SER A 153 13.16 -9.30 -5.37
C SER A 153 13.65 -8.32 -6.44
N SER A 154 14.90 -7.87 -6.32
CA SER A 154 15.54 -7.00 -7.33
C SER A 154 15.36 -7.57 -8.75
N PRO A 155 15.11 -6.72 -9.77
CA PRO A 155 14.94 -7.18 -11.14
C PRO A 155 16.22 -7.85 -11.64
N GLU A 156 16.06 -8.96 -12.38
CA GLU A 156 17.06 -9.39 -13.36
C GLU A 156 17.11 -8.30 -14.44
N SER A 157 18.29 -7.73 -14.69
CA SER A 157 18.46 -6.83 -15.83
C SER A 157 18.55 -7.65 -17.12
N ASP A 158 17.70 -7.35 -18.10
CA ASP A 158 17.92 -7.71 -19.50
C ASP A 158 19.26 -7.14 -20.04
#